data_AF-A0A699X5N0-F1
#
_entry.id   AF-A0A699X5N0-F1
#
_cell.length_a   1.000
_cell.length_b   1.000
_cell.length_c   1.000
_cell.angle_alpha   90.00
_cell.angle_beta   90.00
_cell.angle_gamma   90.00
#
_symmetry.space_group_name_H-M   'P 1'
#
loop_
_entity.id
_entity.type
_entity.pdbx_description
1 polymer ?
#
loop_
_entity_poly.entity_id
_entity_poly.type
_entity_poly.pdbx_seq_one_letter_code
_entity_poly.pdbx_strand_id
1 'polypeptide(L)' 'TEKELKQTEADDQVIQTILLGLPEDIYATVDSCETDQEIWLRVQQMMKGSDIGIQEKKANLFNE' A
#
# COMPACT_ATOMS: atom_id res chain seq x y z
N THR A 1 11.36 18.47 19.32
CA THR A 1 11.84 17.93 20.63
C THR A 1 12.72 16.72 20.38
N GLU A 2 13.82 16.49 21.12
CA GLU A 2 14.74 15.33 20.89
C GLU A 2 14.01 13.97 20.89
N LYS A 3 12.87 13.91 21.59
CA LYS A 3 11.94 12.77 21.64
C LYS A 3 11.19 12.52 20.32
N GLU A 4 10.84 13.57 19.58
CA GLU A 4 10.17 13.45 18.27
C GLU A 4 11.13 12.97 17.20
N LEU A 5 12.40 13.40 17.26
CA LEU A 5 13.46 12.96 16.35
C LEU A 5 13.74 11.45 16.51
N LYS A 6 13.83 10.97 17.75
CA LYS A 6 13.99 9.54 18.07
C LYS A 6 12.79 8.70 17.65
N GLN A 7 11.60 9.28 17.69
CA GLN A 7 10.38 8.63 17.22
C GLN A 7 10.41 8.46 15.70
N THR A 8 10.82 9.50 14.97
CA THR A 8 10.90 9.46 13.50
C THR A 8 11.95 8.46 13.01
N GLU A 9 13.11 8.40 13.67
CA GLU A 9 14.15 7.42 13.32
C GLU A 9 13.70 5.97 13.57
N ALA A 10 12.98 5.73 14.67
CA ALA A 10 12.41 4.42 14.97
C ALA A 10 11.30 4.05 13.97
N ASP A 11 10.45 5.00 13.59
CA ASP A 11 9.38 4.82 12.61
C ASP A 11 9.98 4.52 11.23
N ASP A 12 11.02 5.25 10.81
CA ASP A 12 11.74 5.02 9.55
C ASP A 12 12.37 3.62 9.50
N GLN A 13 12.95 3.17 10.62
CA GLN A 13 13.58 1.86 10.71
C GLN A 13 12.55 0.71 10.66
N VAL A 14 11.37 0.91 11.26
CA VAL A 14 10.25 -0.02 11.16
C VAL A 14 9.70 -0.05 9.73
N ILE A 15 9.53 1.11 9.10
CA ILE A 15 9.07 1.21 7.70
C ILE A 15 10.05 0.51 6.76
N GLN A 16 11.36 0.73 6.93
CA GLN A 16 12.39 0.09 6.13
C GLN A 16 12.42 -1.43 6.32
N THR A 17 12.26 -1.91 7.56
CA THR A 17 12.22 -3.34 7.88
C THR A 17 10.98 -4.01 7.29
N ILE A 18 9.84 -3.33 7.33
CA ILE A 18 8.61 -3.78 6.67
C ILE A 18 8.83 -3.82 5.16
N LEU A 19 9.37 -2.76 4.54
CA LEU A 19 9.65 -2.75 3.10
C LEU A 19 10.61 -3.87 2.67
N LEU A 20 11.68 -4.11 3.43
CA LEU A 20 12.67 -5.17 3.15
C LEU A 20 12.11 -6.59 3.35
N GLY A 21 11.14 -6.74 4.24
CA GLY A 21 10.49 -8.03 4.54
C GLY A 21 9.33 -8.37 3.60
N LEU A 22 8.85 -7.41 2.81
CA LEU A 22 7.79 -7.63 1.83
C LEU A 22 8.41 -8.13 0.52
N PRO A 23 7.89 -9.23 -0.07
CA PRO A 23 8.29 -9.69 -1.39
C PRO A 23 8.13 -8.59 -2.44
N GLU A 24 9.01 -8.59 -3.45
CA GLU A 24 9.01 -7.64 -4.57
C GLU A 24 7.64 -7.57 -5.28
N ASP A 25 6.87 -8.67 -5.23
CA ASP A 25 5.49 -8.77 -5.71
C ASP A 25 4.52 -7.80 -5.01
N ILE A 26 4.76 -7.46 -3.74
CA ILE A 26 3.95 -6.49 -2.99
C ILE A 26 4.27 -5.07 -3.44
N TYR A 27 5.55 -4.77 -3.69
CA TYR A 27 5.96 -3.49 -4.24
C TYR A 27 5.34 -3.28 -5.64
N ALA A 28 5.43 -4.28 -6.52
CA ALA A 28 4.82 -4.20 -7.85
C ALA A 28 3.29 -4.05 -7.80
N THR A 29 2.63 -4.69 -6.83
CA THR A 29 1.18 -4.55 -6.64
C THR A 29 0.81 -3.15 -6.14
N VAL A 30 1.58 -2.57 -5.23
CA VAL A 30 1.35 -1.22 -4.68
C VAL A 30 1.74 -0.12 -5.67
N ASP A 31 2.82 -0.29 -6.42
CA ASP A 31 3.30 0.63 -7.48
C ASP A 31 2.31 0.72 -8.65
N SER A 32 1.55 -0.36 -8.90
CA SER A 32 0.46 -0.37 -9.87
C SER A 32 -0.82 0.33 -9.42
N CYS A 33 -0.93 0.73 -8.14
CA CYS A 33 -2.09 1.46 -7.63
C CYS A 33 -1.91 2.97 -7.90
N GLU A 34 -2.89 3.58 -8.54
CA GLU A 34 -2.83 4.99 -8.93
C GLU A 34 -3.24 5.92 -7.79
N THR A 35 -3.91 5.39 -6.77
CA THR A 35 -4.46 6.18 -5.66
C THR A 35 -4.12 5.63 -4.27
N ASP A 36 -3.92 6.53 -3.31
CA ASP A 36 -3.70 6.19 -1.90
C ASP A 36 -4.84 5.31 -1.32
N GLN A 37 -6.05 5.46 -1.86
CA GLN A 37 -7.22 4.66 -1.47
C GLN A 37 -7.10 3.19 -1.92
N GLU A 38 -6.56 2.93 -3.11
CA GLU A 38 -6.33 1.57 -3.60
C GLU A 38 -5.23 0.87 -2.83
N ILE A 39 -4.14 1.58 -2.50
CA ILE A 39 -3.05 1.06 -1.68
C ILE A 39 -3.57 0.68 -0.30
N TRP A 40 -4.31 1.57 0.36
CA TRP A 40 -4.91 1.30 1.66
C TRP A 40 -5.87 0.11 1.62
N LEU A 41 -6.71 0.03 0.59
CA LEU A 41 -7.64 -1.07 0.39
C LEU A 41 -6.90 -2.41 0.19
N ARG A 42 -5.80 -2.40 -0.58
CA ARG A 42 -4.99 -3.58 -0.87
C ARG A 42 -4.27 -4.09 0.38
N VAL A 43 -3.66 -3.19 1.16
CA VAL A 43 -3.04 -3.53 2.45
C VAL A 43 -4.07 -4.13 3.41
N GLN A 44 -5.27 -3.53 3.48
CA GLN A 44 -6.35 -4.05 4.31
C GLN A 44 -6.83 -5.44 3.86
N GLN A 45 -6.86 -5.72 2.55
CA GLN A 45 -7.19 -7.04 1.98
C GLN A 45 -6.13 -8.09 2.30
N MET A 46 -4.84 -7.73 2.20
CA MET A 46 -3.72 -8.61 2.55
C MET A 46 -3.72 -8.97 4.03
N MET A 47 -4.06 -8.01 4.89
CA MET A 47 -4.18 -8.25 6.34
C MET A 47 -5.40 -9.11 6.72
N LYS A 48 -6.48 -9.09 5.93
CA LYS A 48 -7.72 -9.82 6.24
C LYS A 48 -7.79 -11.24 5.66
N GLY A 49 -6.80 -11.68 4.89
CA GLY A 49 -6.80 -13.02 4.31
C GLY A 49 -7.92 -13.18 3.27
N SER A 50 -7.82 -12.43 2.17
CA SER A 50 -8.43 -12.70 0.86
C SER A 50 -9.88 -13.20 0.83
N ASP A 51 -10.82 -12.27 0.83
CA ASP A 51 -12.08 -12.38 0.10
C ASP A 51 -12.51 -10.95 -0.23
N ILE A 52 -12.67 -10.63 -1.51
CA ILE A 52 -13.51 -9.56 -2.08
C ILE A 52 -13.07 -9.42 -3.54
N GLY A 53 -13.87 -9.99 -4.45
CA GLY A 53 -13.78 -9.71 -5.87
C GLY A 53 -14.18 -8.26 -6.13
N ILE A 54 -13.20 -7.40 -6.41
CA ILE A 54 -13.47 -6.14 -7.09
C ILE A 54 -13.04 -6.37 -8.53
N GLN A 55 -14.02 -6.63 -9.39
CA GLN A 55 -13.85 -6.36 -10.80
C GLN A 55 -13.82 -4.84 -10.96
N GLU A 56 -12.62 -4.28 -11.12
CA GLU A 56 -12.46 -2.96 -11.68
C GLU A 56 -12.93 -2.98 -13.14
N LYS A 57 -14.23 -2.74 -13.33
CA LYS A 57 -14.75 -2.28 -14.60
C LYS A 57 -15.23 -0.85 -14.41
N LYS A 58 -14.33 0.10 -14.63
CA LYS A 58 -14.71 1.48 -14.93
C LYS A 58 -13.75 2.16 -15.91
N ALA A 59 -13.56 1.55 -17.07
CA ALA A 59 -13.22 2.29 -18.28
C ALA A 59 -14.52 2.68 -19.01
N ASN A 60 -15.25 3.67 -18.48
CA ASN A 60 -16.11 4.48 -19.35
C ASN A 60 -15.22 5.56 -19.94
N LEU A 61 -14.49 5.19 -21.00
CA LEU A 61 -13.94 6.16 -21.94
C LEU A 61 -15.12 6.97 -22.49
N PHE A 62 -15.16 8.23 -22.11
CA PHE A 62 -16.02 9.23 -22.71
C PHE A 62 -15.61 9.32 -24.19
N ASN A 63 -16.43 8.78 -25.08
CA ASN A 63 -16.33 9.09 -26.49
C ASN A 63 -17.11 10.38 -26.76
N GLU A 64 -16.46 11.22 -27.57
CA GLU A 64 -16.79 12.54 -28.13
C GLU A 64 -18.27 12.82 -28.44
#